data_AF-A0A923GM87-F1
#
_entry.id   AF-A0A923GM87-F1
#
_cell.length_a   1.000
_cell.length_b   1.000
_cell.length_c   1.000
_cell.angle_alpha   90.00
_cell.angle_beta   90.00
_cell.angle_gamma   90.00
#
_symmetry.space_group_name_H-M   'P 1'
#
loop_
_entity.id
_entity.type
_entity.pdbx_description
1 polymer ?
#
loop_
_entity_poly.entity_id
_entity_poly.type
_entity_poly.pdbx_seq_one_letter_code
_entity_poly.pdbx_strand_id
1 'polypeptide(L)'
;MNIVASGVGWQAYGPYGYRNTRALPTESLGFNGEFFFISMGCYALGNSHRLYSPGLMRFISADTLSPFYRGGSNCYAYCLNDPINSRDPGGKSRLKTAAIKIQAVNRFKRPIRPRAEVASQWKTLPNLQPEELPLERWEAEQLIASGEAHMTLVKGPGSLERLPDTLTHKFVFTRDNNFLVGSFPATANISHAAIADLGQSVIGGRMEVVSAGYVTKGEGPTLTPISGHYRPSNEQLKPANDYLESLGANIRHG
;
A
#
# COMPACT_ATOMS: atom_id res chain seq x y z
N MET A 1 18.09 12.40 -19.31
CA MET A 1 19.43 12.11 -19.82
C MET A 1 20.22 11.52 -18.66
N ASN A 2 20.49 10.22 -18.66
CA ASN A 2 21.22 9.56 -17.58
C ASN A 2 22.67 9.38 -18.04
N ILE A 3 23.62 9.96 -17.31
CA ILE A 3 25.04 9.88 -17.60
C ILE A 3 25.65 8.95 -16.55
N VAL A 4 26.33 7.89 -16.99
CA VAL A 4 27.16 7.04 -16.14
C VAL A 4 28.61 7.34 -16.52
N ALA A 5 29.40 7.84 -15.56
CA ALA A 5 30.82 8.06 -15.75
C ALA A 5 31.55 6.73 -15.59
N SER A 6 32.11 6.22 -16.67
CA SER A 6 33.25 5.32 -16.63
C SER A 6 34.33 5.95 -17.50
N GLY A 7 35.58 5.88 -17.04
CA GLY A 7 36.70 6.67 -17.57
C GLY A 7 36.80 6.62 -19.10
N VAL A 8 36.98 7.81 -19.67
CA VAL A 8 37.25 8.14 -21.08
C VAL A 8 36.01 8.15 -22.01
N GLY A 9 35.10 9.10 -21.78
CA GLY A 9 34.14 9.57 -22.79
C GLY A 9 32.71 9.74 -22.29
N TRP A 10 32.04 10.81 -22.75
CA TRP A 10 30.61 10.99 -22.50
C TRP A 10 29.82 10.08 -23.44
N GLN A 11 29.13 9.09 -22.88
CA GLN A 11 28.30 8.19 -23.66
C GLN A 11 26.81 8.59 -23.59
N ALA A 12 26.23 8.92 -24.74
CA ALA A 12 24.79 9.14 -24.87
C ALA A 12 24.07 7.84 -25.27
N TYR A 13 22.88 7.64 -24.72
CA TYR A 13 22.01 6.51 -25.00
C TYR A 13 20.64 7.01 -25.43
N GLY A 14 19.99 6.30 -26.36
CA GLY A 14 18.57 6.49 -26.63
C GLY A 14 17.70 6.10 -25.42
N PRO A 15 16.40 6.46 -25.41
CA PRO A 15 15.49 6.15 -24.29
C PRO A 15 15.45 4.67 -23.90
N TYR A 16 15.62 3.78 -24.88
CA TYR A 16 15.65 2.33 -24.70
C TYR A 16 17.06 1.74 -24.55
N GLY A 17 18.07 2.57 -24.30
CA GLY A 17 19.45 2.11 -24.15
C GLY A 17 20.19 1.86 -25.46
N TYR A 18 19.64 2.29 -26.60
CA TYR A 18 20.32 2.17 -27.89
C TYR A 18 21.61 2.99 -27.91
N ARG A 19 22.71 2.36 -28.35
CA ARG A 19 24.03 2.98 -28.52
C ARG A 19 24.66 2.49 -29.83
N ASN A 20 25.49 3.34 -30.45
CA ASN A 20 26.31 2.91 -31.59
C ASN A 20 27.49 2.08 -31.08
N THR A 21 27.52 0.79 -31.40
CA THR A 21 28.50 -0.19 -30.90
C THR A 21 29.88 -0.08 -31.55
N ARG A 22 30.02 0.70 -32.63
CA ARG A 22 31.26 0.81 -33.42
C ARG A 22 32.35 1.67 -32.75
N ALA A 23 32.01 2.38 -31.67
CA ALA A 23 32.87 3.39 -31.05
C ALA A 23 33.31 3.07 -29.60
N LEU A 24 33.02 1.86 -29.07
CA LEU A 24 33.15 1.60 -27.63
C LEU A 24 34.01 0.37 -27.28
N PRO A 25 34.70 0.39 -26.11
CA PRO A 25 35.39 -0.78 -25.56
C PRO A 25 34.46 -1.98 -25.41
N THR A 26 35.03 -3.17 -25.64
CA THR A 26 34.28 -4.33 -26.12
C THR A 26 33.39 -5.01 -25.06
N GLU A 27 33.57 -4.78 -23.76
CA GLU A 27 32.82 -5.49 -22.71
C GLU A 27 32.68 -4.64 -21.45
N SER A 28 31.96 -3.51 -21.56
CA SER A 28 31.77 -2.55 -20.46
C SER A 28 30.32 -2.43 -20.01
N LEU A 29 30.15 -2.04 -18.74
CA LEU A 29 28.86 -1.63 -18.19
C LEU A 29 28.29 -0.48 -19.03
N GLY A 30 27.05 -0.63 -19.49
CA GLY A 30 26.41 0.32 -20.38
C GLY A 30 25.16 0.96 -19.77
N PHE A 31 24.05 0.88 -20.49
CA PHE A 31 22.79 1.48 -20.08
C PHE A 31 22.34 0.94 -18.71
N ASN A 32 21.95 1.85 -17.81
CA ASN A 32 21.58 1.55 -16.41
C ASN A 32 22.64 0.80 -15.58
N GLY A 33 23.90 0.76 -16.03
CA GLY A 33 24.95 0.00 -15.35
C GLY A 33 24.87 -1.51 -15.61
N GLU A 34 24.12 -1.94 -16.63
CA GLU A 34 24.00 -3.36 -17.01
C GLU A 34 25.11 -3.77 -17.98
N PHE A 35 25.53 -5.03 -17.92
CA PHE A 35 26.55 -5.58 -18.81
C PHE A 35 26.03 -5.69 -20.25
N PHE A 36 26.81 -5.18 -21.22
CA PHE A 36 26.44 -5.21 -22.63
C PHE A 36 27.19 -6.31 -23.38
N PHE A 37 26.43 -7.23 -23.96
CA PHE A 37 26.93 -8.33 -24.77
C PHE A 37 27.03 -7.88 -26.24
N ILE A 38 28.22 -7.51 -26.69
CA ILE A 38 28.42 -6.93 -28.04
C ILE A 38 28.03 -7.89 -29.16
N SER A 39 28.40 -9.17 -29.05
CA SER A 39 28.12 -10.17 -30.09
C SER A 39 26.63 -10.33 -30.39
N MET A 40 25.76 -10.04 -29.41
CA MET A 40 24.30 -10.11 -29.55
C MET A 40 23.63 -8.73 -29.57
N GLY A 41 24.39 -7.65 -29.35
CA GLY A 41 23.86 -6.29 -29.23
C GLY A 41 22.83 -6.12 -28.10
N CYS A 42 22.92 -6.91 -27.04
CA CYS A 42 21.91 -6.99 -25.96
C CYS A 42 22.51 -6.66 -24.58
N TYR A 43 21.65 -6.30 -23.63
CA TYR A 43 22.00 -6.13 -22.21
C TYR A 43 21.58 -7.35 -21.39
N ALA A 44 22.43 -7.79 -20.47
CA ALA A 44 22.14 -8.93 -19.58
C ALA A 44 21.57 -8.42 -18.25
N LEU A 45 20.24 -8.33 -18.15
CA LEU A 45 19.54 -7.79 -16.98
C LEU A 45 19.23 -8.87 -15.94
N GLY A 46 19.15 -8.46 -14.67
CA GLY A 46 18.79 -9.35 -13.57
C GLY A 46 19.83 -10.43 -13.31
N ASN A 47 21.12 -10.07 -13.33
CA ASN A 47 22.23 -11.01 -13.19
C ASN A 47 22.20 -12.11 -14.26
N SER A 48 22.06 -11.72 -15.54
CA SER A 48 21.88 -12.59 -16.71
C SER A 48 20.56 -13.37 -16.81
N HIS A 49 19.59 -13.09 -15.93
CA HIS A 49 18.27 -13.73 -15.97
C HIS A 49 17.53 -13.51 -17.29
N ARG A 50 17.65 -12.31 -17.91
CA ARG A 50 17.11 -12.06 -19.26
C ARG A 50 18.03 -11.17 -20.09
N LEU A 51 18.05 -11.48 -21.39
CA LEU A 51 18.68 -10.63 -22.40
C LEU A 51 17.65 -9.62 -22.93
N TYR A 52 18.03 -8.34 -22.90
CA TYR A 52 17.24 -7.22 -23.40
C TYR A 52 17.87 -6.66 -24.68
N SER A 53 17.08 -6.55 -25.75
CA SER A 53 17.54 -5.93 -26.99
C SER A 53 17.11 -4.47 -27.04
N PRO A 54 18.03 -3.50 -26.99
CA PRO A 54 17.72 -2.09 -27.15
C PRO A 54 17.24 -1.75 -28.58
N GLY A 55 17.60 -2.55 -29.59
CA GLY A 55 17.13 -2.39 -30.97
C GLY A 55 15.68 -2.83 -31.16
N LEU A 56 15.28 -3.93 -30.51
CA LEU A 56 13.88 -4.41 -30.52
C LEU A 56 13.01 -3.80 -29.41
N MET A 57 13.63 -3.01 -28.53
CA MET A 57 13.01 -2.36 -27.36
C MET A 57 12.29 -3.35 -26.41
N ARG A 58 12.74 -4.61 -26.39
CA ARG A 58 12.07 -5.72 -25.68
C ARG A 58 13.05 -6.78 -25.21
N PHE A 59 12.61 -7.62 -24.29
CA PHE A 59 13.35 -8.84 -23.93
C PHE A 59 13.30 -9.86 -25.06
N ILE A 60 14.37 -10.64 -25.24
CA ILE A 60 14.43 -11.72 -26.23
C ILE A 60 13.98 -13.07 -25.66
N SER A 61 13.67 -13.11 -24.36
CA SER A 61 13.12 -14.24 -23.63
C SER A 61 11.83 -13.81 -22.94
N ALA A 62 10.82 -14.70 -22.92
CA ALA A 62 9.54 -14.43 -22.29
C ALA A 62 9.68 -14.47 -20.75
N ASP A 63 8.98 -13.57 -20.05
CA ASP A 63 8.88 -13.60 -18.59
C ASP A 63 8.16 -14.87 -18.11
N THR A 64 8.76 -15.60 -17.18
CA THR A 64 8.13 -16.76 -16.51
C THR A 64 7.03 -16.35 -15.53
N LEU A 65 6.94 -15.06 -15.18
CA LEU A 65 5.91 -14.46 -14.32
C LEU A 65 4.80 -13.75 -15.13
N SER A 66 4.60 -14.13 -16.39
CA SER A 66 3.53 -13.64 -17.27
C SER A 66 2.79 -14.87 -17.85
N PRO A 67 1.45 -14.87 -17.99
CA PRO A 67 0.52 -13.73 -18.06
C PRO A 67 -0.14 -13.31 -16.73
N PHE A 68 0.13 -13.99 -15.62
CA PHE A 68 -0.45 -13.66 -14.31
C PHE A 68 0.62 -13.17 -13.33
N TYR A 69 0.23 -12.33 -12.37
CA TYR A 69 1.09 -11.69 -11.35
C TYR A 69 1.80 -10.40 -11.83
N ARG A 70 3.07 -10.14 -11.44
CA ARG A 70 3.75 -8.84 -11.62
C ARG A 70 4.26 -8.55 -13.04
N GLY A 71 4.26 -9.52 -13.96
CA GLY A 71 4.82 -9.39 -15.32
C GLY A 71 3.95 -8.64 -16.33
N GLY A 72 2.67 -8.39 -16.03
CA GLY A 72 1.73 -7.76 -16.97
C GLY A 72 1.37 -8.67 -18.15
N SER A 73 0.51 -8.16 -19.06
CA SER A 73 -0.05 -8.94 -20.19
C SER A 73 0.94 -9.19 -21.34
N ASN A 74 2.10 -8.54 -21.35
CA ASN A 74 3.11 -8.70 -22.40
C ASN A 74 4.42 -9.23 -21.81
N CYS A 75 4.67 -10.52 -22.02
CA CYS A 75 5.83 -11.26 -21.49
C CYS A 75 7.20 -10.74 -21.99
N TYR A 76 7.22 -9.85 -22.99
CA TYR A 76 8.45 -9.33 -23.60
C TYR A 76 8.69 -7.84 -23.31
N ALA A 77 7.74 -7.13 -22.68
CA ALA A 77 7.81 -5.68 -22.53
C ALA A 77 8.91 -5.24 -21.56
N TYR A 78 9.78 -4.33 -22.01
CA TYR A 78 10.74 -3.67 -21.14
C TYR A 78 10.10 -2.44 -20.47
N CYS A 79 10.16 -2.36 -19.14
CA CYS A 79 9.62 -1.24 -18.34
C CYS A 79 8.15 -0.86 -18.64
N LEU A 80 7.32 -1.80 -19.13
CA LEU A 80 5.96 -1.51 -19.63
C LEU A 80 5.94 -0.37 -20.68
N ASN A 81 6.96 -0.30 -21.55
CA ASN A 81 7.16 0.73 -22.57
C ASN A 81 7.45 2.15 -22.02
N ASP A 82 7.85 2.29 -20.75
CA ASP A 82 8.28 3.56 -20.16
C ASP A 82 9.71 3.46 -19.55
N PRO A 83 10.76 3.36 -20.38
CA PRO A 83 12.14 3.24 -19.92
C PRO A 83 12.76 4.56 -19.45
N ILE A 84 12.03 5.69 -19.60
CA ILE A 84 12.47 7.01 -19.13
C ILE A 84 12.16 7.18 -17.65
N ASN A 85 10.97 6.75 -17.22
CA ASN A 85 10.50 6.91 -15.84
C ASN A 85 10.66 5.64 -14.98
N SER A 86 11.04 4.51 -15.60
CA SER A 86 11.19 3.22 -14.91
C SER A 86 12.49 2.52 -15.32
N ARG A 87 13.03 1.69 -14.41
CA ARG A 87 14.14 0.76 -14.67
C ARG A 87 13.74 -0.63 -14.17
N ASP A 88 14.23 -1.71 -14.75
CA ASP A 88 13.95 -3.09 -14.30
C ASP A 88 15.25 -3.83 -13.97
N PRO A 89 15.87 -3.56 -12.79
CA PRO A 89 17.15 -4.18 -12.43
C PRO A 89 17.09 -5.70 -12.25
N GLY A 90 15.89 -6.25 -11.99
CA GLY A 90 15.69 -7.68 -11.76
C GLY A 90 15.31 -8.47 -13.02
N GLY A 91 15.02 -7.80 -14.15
CA GLY A 91 14.51 -8.45 -15.34
C GLY A 91 13.25 -9.28 -15.05
N LYS A 92 12.34 -8.75 -14.22
CA LYS A 92 11.07 -9.41 -13.81
C LYS A 92 9.96 -8.42 -13.53
N SER A 93 10.28 -7.20 -13.08
CA SER A 93 9.27 -6.19 -12.74
C SER A 93 9.91 -4.82 -12.59
N ARG A 94 9.28 -3.79 -13.17
CA ARG A 94 9.76 -2.40 -13.08
C ARG A 94 9.93 -1.92 -11.63
N LEU A 95 11.01 -1.20 -11.39
CA LEU A 95 11.19 -0.26 -10.29
C LEU A 95 11.01 1.16 -10.84
N LYS A 96 10.06 1.91 -10.26
CA LYS A 96 9.88 3.33 -10.60
C LYS A 96 11.05 4.12 -10.02
N THR A 97 11.82 4.81 -10.87
CA THR A 97 12.89 5.69 -10.38
C THR A 97 12.24 6.98 -9.88
N ALA A 98 12.06 7.12 -8.57
CA ALA A 98 11.58 8.37 -7.98
C ALA A 98 12.62 9.47 -8.22
N ALA A 99 12.36 10.35 -9.18
CA ALA A 99 13.14 11.56 -9.40
C ALA A 99 12.35 12.77 -8.88
N ILE A 100 12.89 13.41 -7.85
CA ILE A 100 12.52 14.76 -7.42
C ILE A 100 12.78 15.71 -8.59
N LYS A 101 11.72 16.28 -9.17
CA LYS A 101 11.73 17.61 -9.81
C LYS A 101 10.40 18.32 -9.56
N ILE A 102 10.50 19.38 -8.76
CA ILE A 102 9.45 20.36 -8.48
C ILE A 102 9.28 21.23 -9.75
N GLN A 103 8.06 21.29 -10.27
CA GLN A 103 7.30 22.50 -10.64
C GLN A 103 6.22 22.19 -11.70
N ALA A 104 5.06 22.84 -11.51
CA ALA A 104 3.91 22.96 -12.42
C ALA A 104 2.86 21.83 -12.47
N VAL A 105 2.15 21.59 -11.35
CA VAL A 105 0.69 21.34 -11.39
C VAL A 105 0.02 21.88 -10.10
N ASN A 106 0.17 23.17 -9.80
CA ASN A 106 -0.52 23.84 -8.70
C ASN A 106 -1.87 24.41 -9.14
N ARG A 107 -2.79 23.59 -9.67
CA ARG A 107 -4.14 24.14 -9.90
C ARG A 107 -5.36 23.28 -9.60
N PHE A 108 -5.31 21.95 -9.58
CA PHE A 108 -6.51 21.16 -9.26
C PHE A 108 -6.21 19.77 -8.69
N LYS A 109 -5.47 19.65 -7.59
CA LYS A 109 -5.53 18.47 -6.72
C LYS A 109 -5.29 18.93 -5.29
N ARG A 110 -6.24 18.69 -4.39
CA ARG A 110 -5.96 18.70 -2.94
C ARG A 110 -4.70 17.86 -2.71
N PRO A 111 -3.72 18.32 -1.91
CA PRO A 111 -2.50 17.56 -1.70
C PRO A 111 -2.86 16.18 -1.14
N ILE A 112 -2.57 15.13 -1.89
CA ILE A 112 -2.61 13.76 -1.38
C ILE A 112 -1.45 13.69 -0.39
N ARG A 113 -1.76 13.82 0.90
CA ARG A 113 -0.78 13.55 1.96
C ARG A 113 -0.30 12.11 1.79
N PRO A 114 1.02 11.83 1.82
CA PRO A 114 1.53 10.47 1.82
C PRO A 114 0.80 9.66 2.91
N ARG A 115 0.30 8.48 2.55
CA ARG A 115 -0.51 7.58 3.39
C ARG A 115 0.11 7.27 4.76
N ALA A 116 1.43 7.41 4.91
CA ALA A 116 2.15 7.21 6.17
C ALA A 116 2.27 8.48 7.04
N GLU A 117 2.15 9.68 6.47
CA GLU A 117 2.38 10.96 7.16
C GLU A 117 1.18 11.40 8.00
N VAL A 118 -0.04 11.01 7.62
CA VAL A 118 -1.26 11.36 8.38
C VAL A 118 -1.29 10.66 9.73
N ALA A 119 -0.84 9.40 9.81
CA ALA A 119 -0.89 8.60 11.03
C ALA A 119 0.27 8.89 12.00
N SER A 120 1.42 9.38 11.53
CA SER A 120 2.57 9.70 12.39
C SER A 120 2.30 10.88 13.34
N GLN A 121 1.33 11.75 13.01
CA GLN A 121 0.97 12.91 13.84
C GLN A 121 0.17 12.53 15.10
N TRP A 122 -0.59 11.43 15.07
CA TRP A 122 -1.56 11.14 16.12
C TRP A 122 -0.94 10.35 17.28
N LYS A 123 -1.34 10.70 18.51
CA LYS A 123 -0.92 9.98 19.72
C LYS A 123 -1.68 8.66 19.81
N THR A 124 -0.96 7.59 20.15
CA THR A 124 -1.55 6.28 20.43
C THR A 124 -2.43 6.36 21.68
N LEU A 125 -3.60 5.74 21.61
CA LEU A 125 -4.57 5.60 22.70
C LEU A 125 -4.16 4.43 23.60
N PRO A 126 -3.86 4.68 24.89
CA PRO A 126 -3.61 3.59 25.83
C PRO A 126 -4.93 2.90 26.19
N ASN A 127 -4.88 1.58 26.39
CA ASN A 127 -5.98 0.86 27.02
C ASN A 127 -6.00 1.22 28.51
N LEU A 128 -7.10 1.81 28.98
CA LEU A 128 -7.27 2.23 30.38
C LEU A 128 -7.68 1.10 31.32
N GLN A 129 -8.15 -0.03 30.79
CA GLN A 129 -8.59 -1.21 31.56
C GLN A 129 -7.96 -2.49 30.94
N PRO A 130 -6.64 -2.69 31.07
CA PRO A 130 -5.96 -3.86 30.51
C PRO A 130 -6.31 -5.17 31.24
N GLU A 131 -6.66 -5.11 32.52
CA GLU A 131 -7.09 -6.26 33.34
C GLU A 131 -8.39 -6.92 32.86
N GLU A 132 -9.30 -6.17 32.22
CA GLU A 132 -10.58 -6.71 31.72
C GLU A 132 -10.42 -7.38 30.35
N LEU A 133 -9.33 -7.07 29.62
CA LEU A 133 -9.10 -7.51 28.25
C LEU A 133 -9.14 -9.04 28.05
N PRO A 134 -8.56 -9.89 28.92
CA PRO A 134 -8.57 -11.34 28.68
C PRO A 134 -9.98 -11.93 28.65
N LEU A 135 -10.87 -11.45 29.53
CA LEU A 135 -12.26 -11.92 29.59
C LEU A 135 -13.05 -11.45 28.37
N GLU A 136 -12.97 -10.15 28.05
CA GLU A 136 -13.70 -9.56 26.93
C GLU A 136 -13.25 -10.11 25.58
N ARG A 137 -11.94 -10.39 25.44
CA ARG A 137 -11.38 -11.06 24.27
C ARG A 137 -11.98 -12.46 24.14
N TRP A 138 -11.99 -13.23 25.22
CA TRP A 138 -12.53 -14.59 25.20
C TRP A 138 -14.02 -14.61 24.81
N GLU A 139 -14.83 -13.72 25.38
CA GLU A 139 -16.25 -13.58 25.00
C GLU A 139 -16.42 -13.21 23.52
N ALA A 140 -15.62 -12.26 23.02
CA ALA A 140 -15.64 -11.87 21.62
C ALA A 140 -15.26 -13.04 20.69
N GLU A 141 -14.26 -13.86 21.06
CA GLU A 141 -13.88 -15.06 20.32
C GLU A 141 -15.03 -16.07 20.26
N GLN A 142 -15.75 -16.29 21.36
CA GLN A 142 -16.91 -17.20 21.39
C GLN A 142 -18.02 -16.74 20.45
N LEU A 143 -18.35 -15.44 20.45
CA LEU A 143 -19.39 -14.88 19.57
C LEU A 143 -19.00 -14.94 18.09
N ILE A 144 -17.72 -14.75 17.78
CA ILE A 144 -17.22 -14.91 16.41
C ILE A 144 -17.27 -16.39 16.00
N ALA A 145 -16.91 -17.30 16.91
CA ALA A 145 -16.95 -18.74 16.67
C ALA A 145 -18.39 -19.28 16.52
N SER A 146 -19.37 -18.71 17.23
CA SER A 146 -20.80 -19.05 17.08
C SER A 146 -21.42 -18.45 15.81
N GLY A 147 -20.75 -17.50 15.16
CA GLY A 147 -21.23 -16.80 13.97
C GLY A 147 -22.18 -15.63 14.27
N GLU A 148 -22.36 -15.28 15.54
CA GLU A 148 -23.19 -14.14 15.98
C GLU A 148 -22.47 -12.79 15.83
N ALA A 149 -21.15 -12.81 15.73
CA ALA A 149 -20.31 -11.63 15.55
C ALA A 149 -19.37 -11.75 14.34
N HIS A 150 -19.01 -10.59 13.78
CA HIS A 150 -18.15 -10.53 12.61
C HIS A 150 -17.09 -9.44 12.73
N MET A 151 -15.85 -9.79 12.37
CA MET A 151 -14.77 -8.83 12.20
C MET A 151 -14.61 -8.47 10.72
N THR A 152 -14.54 -7.18 10.41
CA THR A 152 -14.40 -6.65 9.05
C THR A 152 -13.22 -5.69 8.98
N LEU A 153 -12.31 -5.92 8.04
CA LEU A 153 -11.24 -4.99 7.70
C LEU A 153 -11.66 -4.11 6.52
N VAL A 154 -11.76 -2.80 6.75
CA VAL A 154 -12.25 -1.84 5.76
C VAL A 154 -11.12 -1.41 4.81
N LYS A 155 -11.26 -1.77 3.54
CA LYS A 155 -10.27 -1.49 2.47
C LYS A 155 -10.84 -0.78 1.24
N GLY A 156 -12.15 -0.58 1.15
CA GLY A 156 -12.80 0.06 0.00
C GLY A 156 -14.09 0.79 0.36
N PRO A 157 -14.64 1.59 -0.57
CA PRO A 157 -15.71 2.55 -0.29
C PRO A 157 -17.00 1.89 0.23
N GLY A 158 -17.44 0.80 -0.40
CA GLY A 158 -18.64 0.05 0.02
C GLY A 158 -18.42 -0.96 1.14
N SER A 159 -17.34 -0.86 1.94
CA SER A 159 -17.09 -1.81 3.03
C SER A 159 -18.01 -1.56 4.23
N LEU A 160 -18.31 -0.29 4.52
CA LEU A 160 -19.19 0.08 5.64
C LEU A 160 -20.67 -0.18 5.31
N GLU A 161 -21.06 -0.04 4.05
CA GLU A 161 -22.42 -0.32 3.58
C GLU A 161 -22.80 -1.80 3.72
N ARG A 162 -21.81 -2.70 3.61
CA ARG A 162 -21.98 -4.15 3.74
C ARG A 162 -22.07 -4.66 5.18
N LEU A 163 -21.90 -3.79 6.17
CA LEU A 163 -22.00 -4.18 7.58
C LEU A 163 -23.47 -4.55 7.93
N PRO A 164 -23.72 -5.55 8.79
CA PRO A 164 -25.09 -5.98 9.12
C PRO A 164 -25.90 -4.92 9.91
N ASP A 165 -27.08 -4.52 9.43
CA ASP A 165 -27.88 -3.45 10.07
C ASP A 165 -28.43 -3.79 11.46
N THR A 166 -28.48 -5.07 11.80
CA THR A 166 -29.00 -5.58 13.08
C THR A 166 -27.97 -5.57 14.21
N LEU A 167 -26.69 -5.40 13.88
CA LEU A 167 -25.59 -5.47 14.83
C LEU A 167 -25.07 -4.09 15.19
N THR A 168 -24.48 -4.00 16.39
CA THR A 168 -23.77 -2.81 16.83
C THR A 168 -22.35 -2.85 16.31
N HIS A 169 -21.93 -1.82 15.58
CA HIS A 169 -20.59 -1.74 14.98
C HIS A 169 -19.67 -0.87 15.82
N LYS A 170 -18.57 -1.48 16.29
CA LYS A 170 -17.48 -0.82 17.01
C LYS A 170 -16.26 -0.82 16.11
N PHE A 171 -15.57 0.30 15.96
CA PHE A 171 -14.36 0.39 15.13
C PHE A 171 -13.12 0.70 15.95
N VAL A 172 -11.99 0.27 15.40
CA VAL A 172 -10.64 0.58 15.85
C VAL A 172 -9.81 0.96 14.64
N PHE A 173 -9.13 2.10 14.70
CA PHE A 173 -8.20 2.56 13.68
C PHE A 173 -6.79 2.61 14.24
N THR A 174 -5.86 1.99 13.52
CA THR A 174 -4.46 1.88 13.92
C THR A 174 -3.57 2.84 13.16
N ARG A 175 -2.38 3.11 13.70
CA ARG A 175 -1.34 3.93 13.06
C ARG A 175 -0.94 3.41 11.68
N ASP A 176 -1.03 2.10 11.44
CA ASP A 176 -0.69 1.49 10.14
C ASP A 176 -1.83 1.57 9.11
N ASN A 177 -2.84 2.41 9.36
CA ASN A 177 -4.05 2.58 8.55
C ASN A 177 -4.90 1.31 8.43
N ASN A 178 -4.89 0.46 9.46
CA ASN A 178 -5.88 -0.61 9.55
C ASN A 178 -7.14 -0.07 10.21
N PHE A 179 -8.24 -0.11 9.48
CA PHE A 179 -9.57 0.23 9.97
C PHE A 179 -10.35 -1.06 10.17
N LEU A 180 -10.51 -1.45 11.43
CA LEU A 180 -11.21 -2.66 11.83
C LEU A 180 -12.56 -2.31 12.39
N VAL A 181 -13.57 -3.11 12.03
CA VAL A 181 -14.91 -3.04 12.58
C VAL A 181 -15.28 -4.40 13.15
N GLY A 182 -15.60 -4.42 14.43
CA GLY A 182 -16.27 -5.54 15.07
C GLY A 182 -17.77 -5.28 15.13
N SER A 183 -18.55 -6.20 14.57
CA SER A 183 -20.02 -6.17 14.59
C SER A 183 -20.51 -7.21 15.58
N PHE A 184 -21.19 -6.76 16.63
CA PHE A 184 -21.63 -7.62 17.74
C PHE A 184 -23.11 -7.37 18.07
N PRO A 185 -23.80 -8.35 18.67
CA PRO A 185 -25.14 -8.14 19.22
C PRO A 185 -25.13 -6.98 20.23
N ALA A 186 -26.22 -6.20 20.29
CA ALA A 186 -26.32 -5.07 21.23
C ALA A 186 -26.28 -5.51 22.71
N THR A 187 -26.60 -6.78 22.98
CA THR A 187 -26.52 -7.40 24.31
C THR A 187 -25.09 -7.75 24.72
N ALA A 188 -24.15 -7.82 23.77
CA ALA A 188 -22.77 -8.21 24.03
C ALA A 188 -21.92 -6.99 24.40
N ASN A 189 -21.37 -6.98 25.61
CA ASN A 189 -20.53 -5.89 26.10
C ASN A 189 -19.06 -6.07 25.72
N ILE A 190 -18.76 -6.13 24.42
CA ILE A 190 -17.38 -6.31 23.92
C ILE A 190 -16.63 -4.98 23.88
N SER A 191 -15.41 -4.92 24.42
CA SER A 191 -14.60 -3.72 24.37
C SER A 191 -13.94 -3.47 23.01
N HIS A 192 -13.58 -2.21 22.76
CA HIS A 192 -12.74 -1.83 21.63
C HIS A 192 -11.34 -2.45 21.73
N ALA A 193 -10.84 -2.65 22.95
CA ALA A 193 -9.52 -3.26 23.16
C ALA A 193 -9.52 -4.73 22.74
N ALA A 194 -10.59 -5.48 23.02
CA ALA A 194 -10.75 -6.86 22.53
C ALA A 194 -10.76 -6.91 20.99
N ILE A 195 -11.42 -5.96 20.32
CA ILE A 195 -11.41 -5.86 18.85
C ILE A 195 -10.01 -5.59 18.31
N ALA A 196 -9.26 -4.70 18.94
CA ALA A 196 -7.88 -4.40 18.57
C ALA A 196 -6.99 -5.65 18.73
N ASP A 197 -7.07 -6.33 19.87
CA ASP A 197 -6.25 -7.50 20.18
C ASP A 197 -6.56 -8.70 19.25
N LEU A 198 -7.85 -8.94 18.97
CA LEU A 198 -8.27 -9.93 17.97
C LEU A 198 -7.78 -9.57 16.57
N GLY A 199 -7.88 -8.30 16.20
CA GLY A 199 -7.39 -7.79 14.94
C GLY A 199 -5.88 -7.96 14.81
N GLN A 200 -5.13 -7.81 15.91
CA GLN A 200 -3.70 -8.02 15.95
C GLN A 200 -3.32 -9.43 15.54
N SER A 201 -4.10 -10.42 15.98
CA SER A 201 -3.90 -11.83 15.65
C SER A 201 -4.08 -12.11 14.15
N VAL A 202 -4.92 -11.32 13.45
CA VAL A 202 -5.21 -11.47 12.02
C VAL A 202 -4.27 -10.64 11.13
N ILE A 203 -4.00 -9.40 11.52
CA ILE A 203 -3.22 -8.44 10.71
C ILE A 203 -1.71 -8.58 10.97
N GLY A 204 -1.33 -9.04 12.16
CA GLY A 204 0.05 -9.07 12.63
C GLY A 204 0.57 -7.67 13.01
N GLY A 205 1.70 -7.64 13.74
CA GLY A 205 2.33 -6.38 14.18
C GLY A 205 1.80 -5.89 15.53
N ARG A 206 2.13 -4.64 15.89
CA ARG A 206 1.62 -3.97 17.10
C ARG A 206 0.40 -3.13 16.73
N MET A 207 -0.71 -3.30 17.45
CA MET A 207 -1.88 -2.44 17.26
C MET A 207 -1.73 -1.14 18.04
N GLU A 208 -1.08 -0.18 17.42
CA GLU A 208 -1.08 1.19 17.91
C GLU A 208 -2.39 1.87 17.52
N VAL A 209 -3.40 1.74 18.39
CA VAL A 209 -4.70 2.36 18.20
C VAL A 209 -4.57 3.88 18.29
N VAL A 210 -5.06 4.61 17.29
CA VAL A 210 -5.07 6.08 17.27
C VAL A 210 -6.48 6.67 17.24
N SER A 211 -7.48 5.83 16.92
CA SER A 211 -8.90 6.16 16.99
C SER A 211 -9.71 4.92 17.35
N ALA A 212 -10.79 5.09 18.09
CA ALA A 212 -11.74 4.04 18.41
C ALA A 212 -13.13 4.64 18.59
N GLY A 213 -14.18 3.84 18.38
CA GLY A 213 -15.52 4.39 18.46
C GLY A 213 -16.61 3.48 17.92
N TYR A 214 -17.77 4.05 17.63
CA TYR A 214 -18.88 3.34 16.98
C TYR A 214 -19.05 3.80 15.54
N VAL A 215 -19.57 2.90 14.71
CA VAL A 215 -20.05 3.20 13.36
C VAL A 215 -21.56 3.11 13.35
N THR A 216 -22.25 4.16 12.93
CA THR A 216 -23.69 4.15 12.72
C THR A 216 -23.99 4.29 11.24
N LYS A 217 -24.94 3.50 10.70
CA LYS A 217 -25.22 3.43 9.26
C LYS A 217 -26.33 4.37 8.76
N GLY A 218 -27.18 4.90 9.65
CA GLY A 218 -28.36 5.76 9.40
C GLY A 218 -28.64 6.20 7.96
N GLU A 219 -28.61 7.51 7.69
CA GLU A 219 -28.69 8.08 6.33
C GLU A 219 -27.32 8.10 5.62
N GLY A 220 -26.35 7.39 6.17
CA GLY A 220 -24.94 7.40 5.78
C GLY A 220 -24.05 6.99 6.96
N PRO A 221 -22.86 6.41 6.69
CA PRO A 221 -21.92 6.01 7.74
C PRO A 221 -21.39 7.23 8.50
N THR A 222 -21.53 7.20 9.82
CA THR A 222 -21.02 8.22 10.75
C THR A 222 -20.18 7.54 11.83
N LEU A 223 -19.07 8.18 12.24
CA LEU A 223 -18.21 7.71 13.33
C LEU A 223 -18.49 8.53 14.61
N THR A 224 -18.54 7.87 15.77
CA THR A 224 -18.61 8.55 17.08
C THR A 224 -17.46 8.11 17.98
N PRO A 225 -16.84 8.99 18.79
CA PRO A 225 -15.61 8.69 19.53
C PRO A 225 -15.87 7.98 20.87
N ILE A 226 -16.97 7.26 21.00
CA ILE A 226 -17.36 6.67 22.26
C ILE A 226 -16.63 5.34 22.44
N SER A 227 -15.70 5.28 23.41
CA SER A 227 -15.03 4.04 23.83
C SER A 227 -14.80 4.05 25.34
N GLY A 228 -15.19 2.97 26.03
CA GLY A 228 -14.95 2.82 27.47
C GLY A 228 -13.45 2.72 27.80
N HIS A 229 -12.71 1.94 27.01
CA HIS A 229 -11.31 1.58 27.26
C HIS A 229 -10.31 2.61 26.71
N TYR A 230 -10.60 3.24 25.57
CA TYR A 230 -9.67 4.18 24.94
C TYR A 230 -10.03 5.66 25.16
N ARG A 231 -11.32 5.97 25.40
CA ARG A 231 -11.86 7.32 25.59
C ARG A 231 -11.26 8.40 24.66
N PRO A 232 -11.35 8.22 23.32
CA PRO A 232 -10.77 9.17 22.39
C PRO A 232 -11.45 10.53 22.44
N SER A 233 -10.68 11.58 22.14
CA SER A 233 -11.24 12.92 21.89
C SER A 233 -11.88 12.99 20.50
N ASN A 234 -12.72 14.00 20.27
CA ASN A 234 -13.33 14.24 18.95
C ASN A 234 -12.28 14.42 17.85
N GLU A 235 -11.13 15.03 18.16
CA GLU A 235 -10.03 15.19 17.21
C GLU A 235 -9.45 13.86 16.74
N GLN A 236 -9.48 12.83 17.61
CA GLN A 236 -8.96 11.51 17.28
C GLN A 236 -9.87 10.73 16.33
N LEU A 237 -11.05 11.22 15.97
CA LEU A 237 -11.82 10.67 14.84
C LEU A 237 -11.24 11.07 13.48
N LYS A 238 -10.56 12.22 13.41
CA LYS A 238 -10.00 12.75 12.16
C LYS A 238 -9.15 11.75 11.37
N PRO A 239 -8.19 11.01 11.95
CA PRO A 239 -7.42 10.03 11.18
C PRO A 239 -8.30 8.93 10.57
N ALA A 240 -9.35 8.50 11.29
CA ALA A 240 -10.28 7.49 10.82
C ALA A 240 -11.17 8.03 9.68
N ASN A 241 -11.70 9.26 9.83
CA ASN A 241 -12.49 9.93 8.79
C ASN A 241 -11.65 10.19 7.53
N ASP A 242 -10.45 10.76 7.67
CA ASP A 242 -9.53 11.05 6.57
C ASP A 242 -9.18 9.75 5.80
N TYR A 243 -8.99 8.63 6.51
CA TYR A 243 -8.75 7.33 5.88
C TYR A 243 -9.95 6.86 5.06
N LEU A 244 -11.16 6.93 5.62
CA LEU A 244 -12.38 6.50 4.93
C LEU A 244 -12.69 7.38 3.71
N GLU A 245 -12.51 8.70 3.82
CA GLU A 245 -12.60 9.63 2.69
C GLU A 245 -11.57 9.32 1.61
N SER A 246 -10.34 8.93 1.99
CA SER A 246 -9.31 8.52 1.04
C SER A 246 -9.66 7.24 0.26
N LEU A 247 -10.50 6.38 0.83
CA LEU A 247 -11.06 5.20 0.16
C LEU A 247 -12.27 5.54 -0.72
N GLY A 248 -12.75 6.79 -0.69
CA GLY A 248 -13.95 7.25 -1.41
C GLY A 248 -15.26 6.94 -0.68
N ALA A 249 -15.22 6.69 0.63
CA ALA A 249 -16.45 6.53 1.42
C ALA A 249 -17.08 7.90 1.70
N ASN A 250 -18.41 8.00 1.55
CA ASN A 250 -19.16 9.21 1.88
C ASN A 250 -19.51 9.20 3.38
N ILE A 251 -18.58 9.70 4.20
CA ILE A 251 -18.76 9.82 5.65
C ILE A 251 -19.50 11.11 5.98
N ARG A 252 -20.51 11.02 6.86
CA ARG A 252 -21.13 12.21 7.45
C ARG A 252 -20.34 12.61 8.70
N HIS A 253 -19.99 13.89 8.79
CA HIS A 253 -19.38 14.47 9.99
C HIS A 253 -20.52 14.91 10.92
N GLY A 254 -20.64 14.23 12.05
CA GLY A 254 -21.60 14.55 13.12
C GLY A 254 -21.04 15.53 14.14
#